data_AF-A0A417FMV0-F1
#
_entry.id   AF-A0A417FMV0-F1
#
_cell.length_a   1.000
_cell.length_b   1.000
_cell.length_c   1.000
_cell.angle_alpha   90.00
_cell.angle_beta   90.00
_cell.angle_gamma   90.00
#
_symmetry.space_group_name_H-M   'P 1'
#
loop_
_entity.id
_entity.type
_entity.pdbx_description
1 polymer ?
#
loop_
_entity_poly.entity_id
_entity_poly.type
_entity_poly.pdbx_seq_one_letter_code
_entity_poly.pdbx_strand_id
1 'polypeptide(L)' 'MRYQRQGYFNSNYTSCVNQACPCQREQDVLFDLPIAMAYVPWQKWEKIYDIQKGFHRGTIFEQLDKPFRGKGGCNR' A
#
# COMPACT_ATOMS: atom_id res chain seq x y z
N MET A 1 6.66 3.85 22.68
CA MET A 1 5.87 4.84 21.93
C MET A 1 4.61 4.14 21.43
N ARG A 2 3.47 4.40 22.08
CA ARG A 2 2.17 3.87 21.68
C ARG A 2 1.55 4.92 20.76
N TYR A 3 1.35 4.62 19.47
CA TYR A 3 0.53 5.47 18.63
C TYR A 3 -0.92 5.30 19.09
N GLN A 4 -1.35 6.16 20.02
CA GLN A 4 -2.77 6.38 20.23
C GLN A 4 -3.28 7.06 18.96
N ARG A 5 -4.12 6.39 18.18
CA ARG A 5 -4.96 7.09 17.20
C ARG A 5 -5.88 7.99 18.01
N GLN A 6 -5.48 9.24 18.24
CA GLN A 6 -6.44 10.29 18.51
C GLN A 6 -7.19 10.50 17.21
N GLY A 7 -8.30 9.77 17.05
CA GLY A 7 -9.26 10.06 16.01
C GLY A 7 -9.68 11.50 16.19
N TYR A 8 -9.37 12.35 15.20
CA TYR A 8 -9.96 13.67 15.10
C TYR A 8 -11.47 13.48 14.93
N PHE A 9 -12.20 13.50 16.04
CA PHE A 9 -13.65 13.47 16.02
C PHE A 9 -14.10 14.86 15.57
N ASN A 10 -14.26 15.03 14.26
CA ASN A 10 -14.86 16.24 13.72
C ASN A 10 -16.35 16.19 14.10
N SER A 11 -16.72 16.94 15.14
CA SER A 11 -18.04 16.90 15.79
C SER A 11 -19.21 17.30 14.90
N ASN A 12 -18.96 17.62 13.63
CA ASN A 12 -19.96 17.96 12.62
C ASN A 12 -20.35 16.80 11.70
N TYR A 13 -19.81 15.58 11.91
CA TYR A 13 -20.42 14.40 11.31
C TYR A 13 -21.43 13.84 12.31
N THR A 14 -22.65 14.38 12.28
CA THR A 14 -23.80 13.81 12.98
C THR A 14 -24.01 12.42 12.41
N SER A 15 -23.37 11.45 13.06
CA SER A 15 -23.49 10.04 12.73
C SER A 15 -24.96 9.67 12.82
N CYS A 16 -25.46 8.99 11.80
CA CYS A 16 -26.79 8.40 11.75
C CYS A 16 -26.87 7.21 12.73
N VAL A 17 -26.68 7.46 14.02
CA VAL A 17 -26.71 6.41 15.05
C VAL A 17 -28.15 6.10 15.49
N ASN A 18 -29.12 6.96 15.16
CA ASN A 18 -30.51 6.87 15.64
C ASN A 18 -31.58 7.02 14.55
N GLN A 19 -31.23 6.79 13.28
CA GLN A 19 -32.24 6.75 12.21
C GLN A 19 -32.13 5.43 11.49
N ALA A 20 -33.30 4.84 11.19
CA ALA A 20 -33.51 3.62 10.44
C ALA A 20 -33.06 3.77 8.97
N CYS A 21 -31.79 4.12 8.76
CA CYS A 21 -31.20 4.30 7.46
C CYS A 21 -30.87 2.93 6.88
N PRO A 22 -31.32 2.59 5.65
CA PRO A 22 -31.05 1.29 5.01
C PRO A 22 -29.57 1.05 4.71
N CYS A 23 -28.73 2.08 4.81
CA CYS A 23 -27.28 1.96 4.71
C CYS A 23 -26.69 1.43 6.02
N GLN A 24 -27.08 0.23 6.44
CA GLN A 24 -26.23 -0.56 7.34
C GLN A 24 -24.89 -0.69 6.64
N ARG A 25 -23.97 0.24 6.95
CA ARG A 25 -22.57 0.13 6.59
C ARG A 25 -22.10 -1.06 7.39
N GLU A 26 -22.02 -2.22 6.72
CA GLU A 26 -21.20 -3.32 7.18
C GLU A 26 -19.91 -2.71 7.72
N GLN A 27 -19.63 -2.96 9.00
CA GLN A 27 -18.44 -2.45 9.64
C GLN A 27 -17.26 -2.86 8.76
N ASP A 28 -16.52 -1.87 8.26
CA ASP A 28 -15.36 -2.10 7.41
C ASP A 28 -14.40 -3.00 8.20
N VAL A 29 -14.33 -4.27 7.79
CA VAL A 29 -13.56 -5.32 8.47
C VAL A 29 -12.07 -4.98 8.55
N LEU A 30 -11.63 -3.97 7.78
CA LEU A 30 -10.25 -3.51 7.75
C LEU A 30 -9.99 -2.35 8.74
N PHE A 31 -11.01 -1.77 9.39
CA PHE A 31 -10.85 -0.60 10.26
C PHE A 31 -9.90 -0.86 11.43
N ASP A 32 -9.97 -2.05 12.01
CA ASP A 32 -9.12 -2.47 13.14
C ASP A 32 -7.81 -3.14 12.69
N LEU A 33 -7.62 -3.37 11.39
CA LEU A 33 -6.38 -3.94 10.88
C LEU A 33 -5.27 -2.87 10.83
N PRO A 34 -4.03 -3.22 11.21
CA PRO A 34 -2.90 -2.31 11.06
C PRO A 34 -2.64 -2.04 9.57
N ILE A 35 -2.24 -0.80 9.24
CA ILE A 35 -1.77 -0.47 7.89
C ILE A 35 -0.57 -1.36 7.58
N ALA A 36 -0.65 -2.11 6.49
CA ALA A 36 0.48 -2.90 6.01
C ALA A 36 1.62 -1.96 5.59
N MET A 37 2.82 -2.24 6.09
CA MET A 37 4.05 -1.52 5.74
C MET A 37 5.06 -2.55 5.22
N ALA A 38 5.56 -2.35 4.01
CA ALA A 38 6.67 -3.14 3.47
C ALA A 38 7.99 -2.47 3.85
N TYR A 39 8.93 -3.24 4.39
CA TYR A 39 10.28 -2.76 4.61
C TYR A 39 11.07 -2.82 3.30
N VAL A 40 11.66 -1.70 2.91
CA VAL A 40 12.56 -1.63 1.75
C VAL A 40 14.01 -1.66 2.26
N PRO A 41 14.81 -2.68 1.91
CA PRO A 41 16.21 -2.74 2.32
C PRO A 41 17.03 -1.64 1.66
N TRP A 42 18.12 -1.23 2.33
CA TRP A 42 19.05 -0.25 1.76
C TRP A 42 19.73 -0.79 0.52
N GLN A 43 19.59 -0.09 -0.61
CA GLN A 43 20.16 -0.50 -1.88
C GLN A 43 21.63 -0.10 -1.98
N LYS A 44 22.50 -1.07 -2.28
CA LYS A 44 23.93 -0.83 -2.47
C LYS A 44 24.21 -0.35 -3.90
N TRP A 45 25.18 0.56 -4.04
CA TRP A 45 25.64 1.07 -5.33
C TRP A 45 26.72 0.14 -5.90
N GLU A 46 26.31 -0.83 -6.71
CA GLU A 46 27.20 -1.84 -7.31
C GLU A 46 27.11 -1.82 -8.84
N LYS A 47 27.06 -2.97 -9.52
CA LYS A 47 26.99 -3.05 -10.99
C LYS A 47 25.75 -2.35 -11.54
N ILE A 48 25.99 -1.30 -12.32
CA ILE A 48 24.96 -0.47 -12.96
C ILE A 48 25.04 -0.63 -14.47
N TYR A 49 23.89 -0.63 -15.13
CA TYR A 49 23.80 -0.52 -16.58
C TYR A 49 24.09 0.90 -17.07
N ASP A 50 24.55 0.97 -18.31
CA ASP A 50 24.52 2.23 -19.06
C ASP A 50 23.08 2.75 -19.19
N ILE A 51 22.93 4.06 -19.33
CA ILE A 51 21.65 4.78 -19.28
C ILE A 51 20.64 4.19 -20.26
N GLN A 52 21.06 3.95 -21.52
CA GLN A 52 20.17 3.40 -22.54
C GLN A 52 19.65 2.03 -22.13
N LYS A 53 20.54 1.14 -21.66
CA LYS A 53 20.17 -0.20 -21.23
C LYS A 53 19.30 -0.19 -19.97
N GLY A 54 19.63 0.65 -18.99
CA GLY A 54 18.85 0.80 -17.76
C GLY A 54 17.44 1.29 -18.02
N PHE A 55 17.27 2.24 -18.96
CA PHE A 55 15.96 2.71 -19.39
C PHE A 55 15.12 1.59 -20.02
N HIS A 56 15.70 0.80 -20.94
CA HIS A 56 14.99 -0.33 -21.56
C HIS A 56 14.61 -1.44 -20.57
N ARG A 57 15.38 -1.63 -19.50
CA ARG A 57 15.09 -2.64 -18.45
C ARG A 57 14.17 -2.15 -17.35
N GLY A 58 13.99 -0.85 -17.20
CA GLY A 58 13.24 -0.25 -16.09
C GLY A 58 14.00 -0.23 -14.76
N THR A 59 15.30 -0.53 -14.77
CA THR A 59 16.19 -0.45 -13.61
C THR A 59 17.62 -0.20 -14.08
N ILE A 60 18.34 0.68 -13.40
CA ILE A 60 19.78 0.87 -13.63
C ILE A 60 20.61 -0.22 -12.94
N PHE A 61 20.08 -0.88 -11.91
CA PHE A 61 20.79 -1.91 -11.15
C PHE A 61 20.60 -3.27 -11.80
N GLU A 62 21.70 -3.89 -12.25
CA GLU A 62 21.68 -5.21 -12.88
C GLU A 62 21.09 -6.29 -11.96
N GLN A 63 21.37 -6.21 -10.65
CA GLN A 63 20.85 -7.16 -9.66
C GLN A 63 19.32 -7.14 -9.50
N LEU A 64 18.66 -6.05 -9.92
CA LEU A 64 17.21 -5.91 -9.88
C LEU A 64 16.53 -6.35 -11.18
N ASP A 65 17.27 -6.60 -12.26
CA ASP A 65 16.74 -7.15 -13.51
C ASP A 65 16.46 -8.66 -13.36
N LYS A 66 15.39 -8.97 -12.63
CA LYS A 66 14.96 -10.33 -12.31
C LYS A 66 13.82 -10.75 -13.23
N PRO A 67 13.77 -12.02 -13.67
CA PRO A 67 12.67 -12.50 -14.50
C PRO A 67 11.34 -12.34 -13.75
N PHE A 68 10.34 -11.81 -14.44
CA PHE A 68 9.00 -11.69 -13.89
C PHE A 68 8.39 -13.10 -13.72
N ARG A 69 8.24 -13.53 -12.46
CA ARG A 69 7.61 -14.82 -12.10
C ARG A 69 6.19 -14.68 -11.56
N GLY A 70 5.65 -13.46 -11.56
CA GLY A 70 4.26 -13.23 -11.16
C GLY A 70 3.34 -14.00 -12.11
N LYS A 71 2.50 -14.88 -11.57
CA LYS A 71 1.25 -15.21 -12.26
C LYS A 71 0.42 -13.94 -12.23
N GLY A 72 0.06 -13.39 -13.39
CA GLY A 72 -0.82 -12.23 -13.47
C GLY A 72 -2.07 -12.44 -12.61
N GLY A 73 -2.69 -11.35 -12.16
CA GLY A 73 -3.98 -11.43 -11.48
C GLY A 73 -4.97 -12.24 -12.32
N CYS A 74 -5.83 -13.03 -11.68
CA CYS A 74 -6.94 -13.65 -12.39
C CYS A 74 -7.76 -12.53 -13.06
N ASN A 75 -7.69 -12.43 -14.39
CA ASN A 75 -8.71 -11.75 -15.16
C ASN A 75 -9.97 -12.62 -15.05
N ARG A 76 -10.82 -12.33 -14.06
CA ARG A 76 -12.21 -12.81 -14.04
C ARG A 76 -13.08 -11.76 -14.72
#